data_AF-A0A7S3THK2-F1
#
_entry.id   AF-A0A7S3THK2-F1
#
_cell.length_a   1.000
_cell.length_b   1.000
_cell.length_c   1.000
_cell.angle_alpha   90.00
_cell.angle_beta   90.00
_cell.angle_gamma   90.00
#
_symmetry.space_group_name_H-M   'P 1'
#
loop_
_entity.id
_entity.type
_entity.pdbx_description
1 polymer ?
#
loop_
_entity_poly.entity_id
_entity_poly.type
_entity_poly.pdbx_seq_one_letter_code
_entity_poly.pdbx_strand_id
1 'polypeptide(L)'
;RVPCHQRRSRLRATGRAASGERPRALMLLRQRSATLLFRRWSSSSSVATSGLRGWANSWRTEVTSWISMEKGGHATRQDRDMPTRDQNFDHEKWRLHKDPKRHIRHFVTWGYSAATQRILFPDLALIFSTSAALSAFNHFAEFPLYMPPEPIVLPSLALGLLVTFRTNTANARYMEARNLWGEIVNTSRDITRVALQWLPQSAEDAFGNAQAAKVCRMTKAFSITLKYHLTIDGG
;
A
#
# COMPACT_ATOMS: atom_id res chain seq x y z
N ARG A 1 20.23 19.20 -15.76
CA ARG A 1 21.09 18.73 -16.89
C ARG A 1 22.51 19.17 -16.58
N VAL A 2 23.53 18.40 -17.01
CA VAL A 2 25.00 18.49 -16.73
C VAL A 2 25.44 17.41 -15.69
N PRO A 3 26.54 16.63 -15.88
CA PRO A 3 26.47 15.34 -16.58
C PRO A 3 27.26 14.19 -15.90
N CYS A 4 27.15 12.99 -16.49
CA CYS A 4 28.03 11.83 -16.32
C CYS A 4 29.52 12.17 -16.40
N HIS A 5 30.34 11.59 -15.51
CA HIS A 5 31.74 11.30 -15.81
C HIS A 5 32.07 9.84 -15.49
N GLN A 6 32.28 9.12 -16.58
CA GLN A 6 32.68 7.73 -16.69
C GLN A 6 34.21 7.67 -16.54
N ARG A 7 34.72 6.89 -15.57
CA ARG A 7 36.17 6.63 -15.43
C ARG A 7 36.45 5.16 -15.68
N ARG A 8 36.76 4.83 -16.94
CA ARG A 8 37.43 3.60 -17.36
C ARG A 8 38.92 3.74 -17.09
N SER A 9 39.50 2.88 -16.25
CA SER A 9 40.94 2.64 -16.23
C SER A 9 41.26 1.35 -16.98
N ARG A 10 41.98 1.54 -18.08
CA ARG A 10 42.64 0.48 -18.86
C ARG A 10 43.89 0.04 -18.09
N LEU A 11 44.10 -1.28 -17.98
CA LEU A 11 45.45 -1.83 -17.80
C LEU A 11 45.81 -2.64 -19.04
N ARG A 12 47.02 -2.36 -19.49
CA ARG A 12 47.60 -2.68 -20.79
C ARG A 12 48.36 -4.01 -20.70
N ALA A 13 48.40 -4.66 -21.85
CA ALA A 13 48.98 -5.96 -22.14
C ALA A 13 50.47 -6.15 -21.79
N THR A 14 50.81 -7.41 -21.51
CA THR A 14 52.01 -8.15 -21.97
C THR A 14 51.52 -9.61 -22.11
N GLY A 15 51.77 -10.43 -23.14
CA GLY A 15 52.72 -10.40 -24.25
C GLY A 15 53.64 -11.61 -24.16
N ARG A 16 53.22 -12.80 -24.65
CA ARG A 16 54.08 -13.75 -25.41
C ARG A 16 53.37 -15.06 -25.78
N ALA A 17 53.58 -15.45 -27.03
CA ALA A 17 53.24 -16.74 -27.61
C ALA A 17 54.22 -17.84 -27.16
N ALA A 18 53.71 -19.06 -27.00
CA ALA A 18 54.49 -20.28 -27.19
C ALA A 18 53.55 -21.46 -27.51
N SER A 19 53.91 -22.16 -28.58
CA SER A 19 53.36 -23.39 -29.11
C SER A 19 53.50 -24.59 -28.15
N GLY A 20 52.64 -25.58 -28.34
CA GLY A 20 53.03 -26.99 -28.15
C GLY A 20 52.41 -27.72 -26.96
N GLU A 21 51.79 -28.85 -27.29
CA GLU A 21 51.58 -30.05 -26.46
C GLU A 21 50.44 -30.07 -25.40
N ARG A 22 49.46 -30.94 -25.67
CA ARG A 22 48.53 -31.50 -24.68
C ARG A 22 49.24 -32.63 -23.93
N PRO A 23 48.98 -32.83 -22.62
CA PRO A 23 48.31 -34.10 -22.26
C PRO A 23 47.35 -34.03 -21.04
N ARG A 24 46.14 -34.56 -21.23
CA ARG A 24 45.39 -35.53 -20.38
C ARG A 24 45.32 -35.42 -18.83
N ALA A 25 45.67 -34.32 -18.16
CA ALA A 25 45.67 -34.25 -16.68
C ALA A 25 44.47 -33.53 -16.01
N LEU A 26 43.48 -33.04 -16.78
CA LEU A 26 42.40 -32.18 -16.24
C LEU A 26 41.12 -32.89 -15.79
N MET A 27 41.03 -34.22 -15.90
CA MET A 27 39.81 -34.97 -15.55
C MET A 27 39.76 -35.45 -14.09
N LEU A 28 40.89 -35.58 -13.39
CA LEU A 28 40.91 -36.19 -12.05
C LEU A 28 40.78 -35.18 -10.89
N LEU A 29 40.98 -33.88 -11.14
CA LEU A 29 40.87 -32.84 -10.10
C LEU A 29 39.44 -32.31 -9.90
N ARG A 30 38.49 -32.64 -10.78
CA ARG A 30 37.08 -32.22 -10.65
C ARG A 30 36.25 -33.18 -9.78
N GLN A 31 36.74 -34.39 -9.52
CA GLN A 31 35.95 -35.44 -8.87
C GLN A 31 36.10 -35.45 -7.33
N ARG A 32 37.19 -34.89 -6.79
CA ARG A 32 37.42 -34.83 -5.32
C ARG A 32 36.76 -33.65 -4.62
N SER A 33 36.41 -32.58 -5.34
CA SER A 33 35.74 -31.40 -4.76
C SER A 33 34.23 -31.59 -4.59
N ALA A 34 33.61 -32.42 -5.44
CA ALA A 34 32.18 -32.71 -5.39
C ALA A 34 31.78 -33.59 -4.20
N THR A 35 32.67 -34.49 -3.76
CA THR A 35 32.44 -35.40 -2.64
C THR A 35 32.51 -34.72 -1.27
N LEU A 36 33.30 -33.65 -1.13
CA LEU A 36 33.36 -32.87 0.12
C LEU A 36 32.14 -31.95 0.30
N LEU A 37 31.58 -31.42 -0.78
CA LEU A 37 30.36 -30.61 -0.72
C LEU A 37 29.11 -31.45 -0.45
N PHE A 38 29.07 -32.70 -0.95
CA PHE A 38 27.95 -33.61 -0.70
C PHE A 38 27.90 -34.09 0.76
N ARG A 39 29.07 -34.32 1.39
CA ARG A 39 29.16 -34.79 2.77
C ARG A 39 28.82 -33.70 3.81
N ARG A 40 28.89 -32.41 3.44
CA ARG A 40 28.45 -31.30 4.30
C ARG A 40 26.94 -31.03 4.21
N TRP A 41 26.28 -31.45 3.13
CA TRP A 41 24.82 -31.37 2.99
C TRP A 41 24.13 -32.50 3.79
N SER A 42 24.67 -33.72 3.76
CA SER A 42 24.00 -34.89 4.36
C SER A 42 23.93 -34.88 5.90
N SER A 43 24.74 -34.07 6.59
CA SER A 43 24.68 -33.90 8.05
C SER A 43 23.74 -32.77 8.51
N SER A 44 23.07 -32.07 7.59
CA SER A 44 22.23 -30.90 7.88
C SER A 44 20.73 -31.14 7.71
N SER A 45 20.29 -32.37 7.47
CA SER A 45 18.87 -32.73 7.24
C SER A 45 18.01 -32.64 8.51
N SER A 46 18.58 -32.87 9.70
CA SER A 46 17.92 -32.64 11.00
C SER A 46 17.86 -31.16 11.39
N VAL A 47 18.83 -30.35 10.95
CA VAL A 47 18.85 -28.89 11.16
C VAL A 47 17.96 -28.16 10.14
N ALA A 48 17.83 -28.68 8.92
CA ALA A 48 16.95 -28.12 7.90
C ALA A 48 15.46 -28.35 8.22
N THR A 49 15.11 -29.50 8.80
CA THR A 49 13.73 -29.79 9.22
C THR A 49 13.31 -29.01 10.47
N SER A 50 14.23 -28.80 11.43
CA SER A 50 14.00 -27.89 12.56
C SER A 50 13.95 -26.42 12.14
N GLY A 51 14.77 -26.01 11.15
CA GLY A 51 14.75 -24.68 10.55
C GLY A 51 13.45 -24.38 9.80
N LEU A 52 12.91 -25.34 9.03
CA LEU A 52 11.62 -25.20 8.34
C LEU A 52 10.44 -25.18 9.30
N ARG A 53 10.46 -26.01 10.35
CA ARG A 53 9.43 -25.95 11.42
C ARG A 53 9.50 -24.64 12.20
N GLY A 54 10.70 -24.17 12.52
CA GLY A 54 10.92 -22.89 13.20
C GLY A 54 10.45 -21.70 12.35
N TRP A 55 10.79 -21.70 11.06
CA TRP A 55 10.32 -20.72 10.10
C TRP A 55 8.78 -20.75 9.95
N ALA A 56 8.18 -21.93 9.84
CA ALA A 56 6.72 -22.06 9.72
C ALA A 56 5.99 -21.58 10.98
N ASN A 57 6.53 -21.87 12.17
CA ASN A 57 5.98 -21.38 13.43
C ASN A 57 6.11 -19.86 13.54
N SER A 58 7.28 -19.31 13.20
CA SER A 58 7.53 -17.86 13.15
C SER A 58 6.58 -17.17 12.18
N TRP A 59 6.41 -17.74 10.99
CA TRP A 59 5.52 -17.20 9.97
C TRP A 59 4.05 -17.24 10.42
N ARG A 60 3.60 -18.34 11.05
CA ARG A 60 2.25 -18.41 11.65
C ARG A 60 2.04 -17.36 12.73
N THR A 61 3.02 -17.16 13.62
CA THR A 61 2.93 -16.11 14.66
C THR A 61 2.93 -14.71 14.05
N GLU A 62 3.68 -14.48 12.97
CA GLU A 62 3.72 -13.20 12.27
C GLU A 62 2.39 -12.91 11.57
N VAL A 63 1.80 -13.89 10.87
CA VAL A 63 0.49 -13.76 10.21
C VAL A 63 -0.63 -13.53 11.22
N THR A 64 -0.65 -14.29 12.33
CA THR A 64 -1.65 -14.09 13.38
C THR A 64 -1.54 -12.72 14.03
N SER A 65 -0.31 -12.20 14.20
CA SER A 65 -0.08 -10.82 14.64
C SER A 65 -0.68 -9.82 13.65
N TRP A 66 -0.46 -10.00 12.34
CA TRP A 66 -0.98 -9.11 11.31
C TRP A 66 -2.51 -9.09 11.28
N ILE A 67 -3.14 -10.27 11.40
CA ILE A 67 -4.60 -10.39 11.48
C ILE A 67 -5.14 -9.70 12.74
N SER A 68 -4.44 -9.84 13.88
CA SER A 68 -4.84 -9.17 15.11
C SER A 68 -4.71 -7.64 15.01
N MET A 69 -3.72 -7.12 14.28
CA MET A 69 -3.53 -5.68 14.04
C MET A 69 -4.67 -5.12 13.18
N GLU A 70 -5.13 -5.89 12.19
CA GLU A 70 -6.25 -5.51 11.32
C GLU A 70 -7.58 -5.49 12.09
N LYS A 71 -7.76 -6.41 13.05
CA LYS A 71 -8.93 -6.44 13.95
C LYS A 71 -8.87 -5.38 15.06
N GLY A 72 -7.69 -5.08 15.59
CA GLY A 72 -7.50 -4.19 16.74
C GLY A 72 -7.52 -2.69 16.42
N GLY A 73 -7.50 -2.30 15.14
CA GLY A 73 -7.57 -0.90 14.71
C GLY A 73 -8.99 -0.34 14.54
N HIS A 74 -9.99 -1.22 14.56
CA HIS A 74 -11.39 -0.83 14.57
C HIS A 74 -11.85 -0.75 16.03
N ALA A 75 -11.93 0.46 16.59
CA ALA A 75 -12.90 0.67 17.65
C ALA A 75 -14.24 0.15 17.09
N THR A 76 -14.78 -0.90 17.71
CA THR A 76 -16.02 -1.55 17.29
C THR A 76 -17.03 -0.46 16.98
N ARG A 77 -17.49 -0.39 15.72
CA ARG A 77 -18.56 0.52 15.34
C ARG A 77 -19.75 0.14 16.23
N GLN A 78 -20.07 1.00 17.20
CA GLN A 78 -21.14 0.74 18.14
C GLN A 78 -22.50 0.85 17.44
N ASP A 79 -22.55 1.64 16.37
CA ASP A 79 -23.73 1.83 15.53
C ASP A 79 -23.39 1.73 14.02
N ARG A 80 -24.35 1.33 13.19
CA ARG A 80 -24.17 1.18 11.73
C ARG A 80 -24.36 2.50 10.99
N ASP A 81 -25.18 3.38 11.57
CA ASP A 81 -25.58 4.67 11.00
C ASP A 81 -24.67 5.85 11.42
N MET A 82 -23.71 5.61 12.32
CA MET A 82 -22.70 6.62 12.65
C MET A 82 -21.75 6.86 11.45
N PRO A 83 -21.52 8.13 11.07
CA PRO A 83 -20.54 8.46 10.05
C PRO A 83 -19.17 7.89 10.41
N THR A 84 -18.41 7.52 9.38
CA THR A 84 -17.14 6.82 9.58
C THR A 84 -16.17 7.76 10.28
N ARG A 85 -15.88 7.50 11.56
CA ARG A 85 -14.91 8.26 12.36
C ARG A 85 -13.64 8.48 11.55
N ASP A 86 -13.29 9.75 11.38
CA ASP A 86 -12.11 10.24 10.65
C ASP A 86 -10.89 9.42 11.10
N GLN A 87 -10.43 8.47 10.29
CA GLN A 87 -9.23 7.70 10.60
C GLN A 87 -8.01 8.58 10.29
N ASN A 88 -7.82 9.62 11.11
CA ASN A 88 -6.54 10.30 11.15
C ASN A 88 -5.46 9.26 11.45
N PHE A 89 -4.51 9.13 10.53
CA PHE A 89 -3.40 8.21 10.68
C PHE A 89 -2.56 8.67 11.87
N ASP A 90 -2.68 7.98 13.00
CA ASP A 90 -1.79 8.20 14.14
C ASP A 90 -0.33 7.97 13.72
N HIS A 91 0.60 8.63 14.39
CA HIS A 91 2.02 8.53 14.06
C HIS A 91 2.53 7.08 14.11
N GLU A 92 1.99 6.26 15.01
CA GLU A 92 2.28 4.83 15.07
C GLU A 92 1.77 4.07 13.85
N LYS A 93 0.54 4.33 13.40
CA LYS A 93 -0.03 3.75 12.17
C LYS A 93 0.78 4.16 10.95
N TRP A 94 1.29 5.39 10.92
CA TRP A 94 2.16 5.88 9.85
C TRP A 94 3.51 5.14 9.83
N ARG A 95 4.10 4.88 10.99
CA ARG A 95 5.32 4.06 11.11
C ARG A 95 5.09 2.64 10.61
N LEU A 96 3.96 2.03 10.97
CA LEU A 96 3.53 0.72 10.49
C LEU A 96 3.31 0.69 8.97
N HIS A 97 2.85 1.79 8.39
CA HIS A 97 2.62 1.93 6.95
C HIS A 97 3.92 1.98 6.13
N LYS A 98 5.03 2.42 6.72
CA LYS A 98 6.34 2.50 6.06
C LYS A 98 7.13 1.18 6.05
N ASP A 99 6.64 0.16 6.72
CA ASP A 99 7.28 -1.15 6.81
C ASP A 99 7.45 -1.79 5.41
N PRO A 100 8.66 -2.24 5.01
CA PRO A 100 8.88 -2.90 3.71
C PRO A 100 8.05 -4.18 3.52
N LYS A 101 7.64 -4.84 4.61
CA LYS A 101 6.77 -6.03 4.57
C LYS A 101 5.30 -5.69 4.31
N ARG A 102 4.95 -4.41 4.14
CA ARG A 102 3.56 -3.93 3.95
C ARG A 102 2.80 -4.69 2.88
N HIS A 103 3.39 -4.89 1.69
CA HIS A 103 2.69 -5.53 0.58
C HIS A 103 2.40 -7.00 0.87
N ILE A 104 3.34 -7.70 1.52
CA ILE A 104 3.17 -9.09 1.93
C ILE A 104 2.09 -9.19 3.01
N ARG A 105 2.12 -8.28 4.00
CA ARG A 105 1.11 -8.21 5.04
C ARG A 105 -0.28 -8.04 4.43
N HIS A 106 -0.48 -7.04 3.58
CA HIS A 106 -1.77 -6.80 2.93
C HIS A 106 -2.20 -7.94 2.02
N PHE A 107 -1.28 -8.59 1.34
CA PHE A 107 -1.59 -9.76 0.52
C PHE A 107 -2.08 -10.94 1.36
N VAL A 108 -1.45 -11.20 2.51
CA VAL A 108 -1.85 -12.30 3.40
C VAL A 108 -3.13 -11.96 4.18
N THR A 109 -3.32 -10.72 4.59
CA THR A 109 -4.50 -10.30 5.36
C THR A 109 -5.70 -9.91 4.48
N TRP A 110 -5.57 -9.95 3.15
CA TRP A 110 -6.58 -9.45 2.21
C TRP A 110 -7.99 -10.04 2.43
N GLY A 111 -8.10 -11.33 2.77
CA GLY A 111 -9.38 -12.03 2.99
C GLY A 111 -10.02 -11.76 4.35
N TYR A 112 -9.29 -11.13 5.28
CA TYR A 112 -9.80 -10.75 6.60
C TYR A 112 -10.25 -9.28 6.66
N SER A 113 -9.98 -8.49 5.63
CA SER A 113 -10.41 -7.09 5.57
C SER A 113 -11.92 -7.00 5.36
N ALA A 114 -12.60 -6.15 6.12
CA ALA A 114 -14.05 -5.97 6.05
C ALA A 114 -14.52 -5.50 4.67
N ALA A 115 -13.71 -4.71 3.95
CA ALA A 115 -14.02 -4.29 2.59
C ALA A 115 -14.04 -5.48 1.63
N THR A 116 -13.05 -6.37 1.75
CA THR A 116 -12.98 -7.61 0.97
C THR A 116 -14.12 -8.54 1.33
N GLN A 117 -14.46 -8.69 2.61
CA GLN A 117 -15.56 -9.57 3.04
C GLN A 117 -16.92 -9.15 2.47
N ARG A 118 -17.17 -7.83 2.32
CA ARG A 118 -18.40 -7.30 1.69
C ARG A 118 -18.47 -7.56 0.19
N ILE A 119 -17.33 -7.61 -0.50
CA ILE A 119 -17.26 -7.89 -1.94
C ILE A 119 -17.29 -9.41 -2.19
N LEU A 120 -16.60 -10.17 -1.33
CA LEU A 120 -16.49 -11.63 -1.43
C LEU A 120 -17.81 -12.33 -1.11
N PHE A 121 -18.59 -11.79 -0.18
CA PHE A 121 -19.92 -12.28 0.17
C PHE A 121 -20.91 -11.11 0.15
N PRO A 122 -21.99 -11.14 -0.67
CA PRO A 122 -22.55 -12.29 -1.39
C PRO A 122 -22.15 -12.42 -2.88
N ASP A 123 -21.65 -11.36 -3.51
CA ASP A 123 -21.55 -11.28 -4.98
C ASP A 123 -20.64 -12.35 -5.61
N LEU A 124 -19.41 -12.50 -5.09
CA LEU A 124 -18.48 -13.52 -5.61
C LEU A 124 -18.96 -14.94 -5.30
N ALA A 125 -19.62 -15.16 -4.16
CA ALA A 125 -20.22 -16.45 -3.84
C ALA A 125 -21.34 -16.83 -4.82
N LEU A 126 -22.16 -15.87 -5.25
CA LEU A 126 -23.20 -16.07 -6.26
C LEU A 126 -22.61 -16.35 -7.66
N ILE A 127 -21.56 -15.64 -8.06
CA ILE A 127 -20.89 -15.90 -9.35
C ILE A 127 -20.24 -17.28 -9.34
N PHE A 128 -19.57 -17.65 -8.23
CA PHE A 128 -18.96 -18.96 -8.09
C PHE A 128 -20.00 -20.08 -8.09
N SER A 129 -21.12 -19.92 -7.37
CA SER A 129 -22.17 -20.94 -7.30
C SER A 129 -22.86 -21.15 -8.64
N THR A 130 -23.17 -20.07 -9.37
CA THR A 130 -23.77 -20.15 -10.72
C THR A 130 -22.81 -20.76 -11.73
N SER A 131 -21.53 -20.40 -11.69
CA SER A 131 -20.49 -21.00 -12.55
C SER A 131 -20.29 -22.49 -12.27
N ALA A 132 -20.22 -22.89 -10.99
CA ALA A 132 -20.12 -24.28 -10.60
C ALA A 132 -21.36 -25.09 -11.00
N ALA A 133 -22.56 -24.53 -10.85
CA ALA A 133 -23.81 -25.16 -11.26
C ALA A 133 -23.85 -25.38 -12.79
N LEU A 134 -23.46 -24.39 -13.59
CA LEU A 134 -23.37 -24.50 -15.05
C LEU A 134 -22.35 -25.57 -15.48
N SER A 135 -21.18 -25.61 -14.83
CA SER A 135 -20.16 -26.63 -15.11
C SER A 135 -20.62 -28.03 -14.75
N ALA A 136 -21.32 -28.19 -13.62
CA ALA A 136 -21.88 -29.48 -13.22
C ALA A 136 -22.99 -29.91 -14.20
N PHE A 137 -23.89 -28.99 -14.58
CA PHE A 137 -24.94 -29.27 -15.55
C PHE A 137 -24.38 -29.75 -16.90
N ASN A 138 -23.35 -29.08 -17.43
CA ASN A 138 -22.71 -29.47 -18.69
C ASN A 138 -22.02 -30.85 -18.61
N HIS A 139 -21.55 -31.25 -17.42
CA HIS A 139 -20.97 -32.58 -17.24
C HIS A 139 -22.00 -33.71 -17.28
N PHE A 140 -23.21 -33.49 -16.74
CA PHE A 140 -24.26 -34.50 -16.67
C PHE A 140 -25.24 -34.47 -17.86
N ALA A 141 -25.36 -33.34 -18.55
CA ALA A 141 -26.27 -33.19 -19.68
C ALA A 141 -25.62 -33.64 -21.00
N GLU A 142 -26.39 -34.35 -21.84
CA GLU A 142 -25.96 -34.76 -23.18
C GLU A 142 -25.93 -33.59 -24.18
N PHE A 143 -26.61 -32.48 -23.86
CA PHE A 143 -26.67 -31.26 -24.68
C PHE A 143 -25.85 -30.14 -24.02
N PRO A 144 -24.67 -29.78 -24.56
CA PRO A 144 -23.86 -28.71 -23.98
C PRO A 144 -24.50 -27.33 -24.24
N LEU A 145 -24.73 -26.57 -23.16
CA LEU A 145 -25.06 -25.15 -23.26
C LEU A 145 -23.78 -24.36 -23.55
N TYR A 146 -23.62 -23.94 -24.80
CA TYR A 146 -22.52 -23.09 -25.26
C TYR A 146 -23.03 -21.69 -25.59
N MET A 147 -22.55 -20.68 -24.86
CA MET A 147 -22.72 -19.28 -25.23
C MET A 147 -21.40 -18.77 -25.79
N PRO A 148 -21.39 -18.18 -27.00
CA PRO A 148 -20.17 -17.67 -27.57
C PRO A 148 -19.79 -16.35 -26.85
N PRO A 149 -18.50 -15.99 -26.74
CA PRO A 149 -18.03 -14.93 -25.83
C PRO A 149 -18.28 -13.50 -26.35
N GLU A 150 -18.62 -13.33 -27.62
CA GLU A 150 -18.80 -12.03 -28.30
C GLU A 150 -19.75 -11.07 -27.55
N PRO A 151 -20.94 -11.47 -27.06
CA PRO A 151 -21.83 -10.58 -26.32
C PRO A 151 -21.25 -10.05 -25.00
N ILE A 152 -20.21 -10.68 -24.43
CA ILE A 152 -19.62 -10.30 -23.13
C ILE A 152 -18.47 -9.30 -23.32
N VAL A 153 -17.75 -9.37 -24.44
CA VAL A 153 -16.53 -8.57 -24.67
C VAL A 153 -16.85 -7.07 -24.77
N LEU A 154 -17.85 -6.69 -25.57
CA LEU A 154 -18.19 -5.28 -25.79
C LEU A 154 -18.68 -4.58 -24.50
N PRO A 155 -19.61 -5.16 -23.71
CA PRO A 155 -20.01 -4.58 -22.43
C PRO A 155 -18.87 -4.51 -21.42
N SER A 156 -18.00 -5.51 -21.36
CA SER A 156 -16.87 -5.53 -20.42
C SER A 156 -15.90 -4.38 -20.67
N LEU A 157 -15.60 -4.09 -21.95
CA LEU A 157 -14.80 -2.94 -22.34
C LEU A 157 -15.47 -1.61 -21.93
N ALA A 158 -16.76 -1.46 -22.22
CA ALA A 158 -17.54 -0.27 -21.88
C ALA A 158 -17.58 -0.04 -20.36
N LEU A 159 -17.80 -1.10 -19.57
CA LEU A 159 -17.77 -1.05 -18.10
C LEU A 159 -16.38 -0.65 -17.58
N GLY A 160 -15.30 -1.18 -18.14
CA GLY A 160 -13.94 -0.80 -17.75
C GLY A 160 -13.65 0.69 -17.99
N LEU A 161 -14.08 1.22 -19.13
CA LEU A 161 -13.95 2.66 -19.42
C LEU A 161 -14.83 3.50 -18.50
N LEU A 162 -16.07 3.09 -18.27
CA LEU A 162 -16.99 3.79 -17.36
C LEU A 162 -16.44 3.89 -15.94
N VAL A 163 -15.92 2.78 -15.40
CA VAL A 163 -15.29 2.76 -14.07
C VAL A 163 -14.11 3.71 -14.03
N THR A 164 -13.27 3.72 -15.07
CA THR A 164 -12.10 4.61 -15.16
C THR A 164 -12.52 6.08 -15.15
N PHE A 165 -13.50 6.48 -15.95
CA PHE A 165 -14.01 7.85 -15.96
C PHE A 165 -14.68 8.25 -14.63
N ARG A 166 -15.40 7.31 -14.01
CA ARG A 166 -15.99 7.51 -12.68
C ARG A 166 -14.91 7.75 -11.62
N THR A 167 -13.86 6.93 -11.60
CA THR A 167 -12.77 7.08 -10.62
C THR A 167 -11.97 8.36 -10.87
N ASN A 168 -11.76 8.76 -12.12
CA ASN A 168 -11.06 10.01 -12.45
C ASN A 168 -11.85 11.23 -11.97
N THR A 169 -13.16 11.26 -12.18
CA THR A 169 -14.03 12.34 -11.69
C THR A 169 -14.05 12.40 -10.16
N ALA A 170 -14.13 11.25 -9.49
CA ALA A 170 -14.07 11.19 -8.03
C ALA A 170 -12.72 11.69 -7.49
N ASN A 171 -11.62 11.32 -8.14
CA ASN A 171 -10.28 11.77 -7.78
C ASN A 171 -10.12 13.29 -8.01
N ALA A 172 -10.67 13.84 -9.08
CA ALA A 172 -10.66 15.28 -9.34
C ALA A 172 -11.35 16.07 -8.22
N ARG A 173 -12.55 15.64 -7.80
CA ARG A 173 -13.28 16.24 -6.66
C ARG A 173 -12.49 16.16 -5.35
N TYR A 174 -11.84 15.01 -5.08
CA TYR A 174 -11.00 14.84 -3.90
C TYR A 174 -9.80 15.81 -3.90
N MET A 175 -9.13 15.93 -5.05
CA MET A 175 -8.00 16.83 -5.21
C MET A 175 -8.39 18.31 -5.11
N GLU A 176 -9.53 18.69 -5.68
CA GLU A 176 -10.09 20.04 -5.55
C GLU A 176 -10.37 20.39 -4.09
N ALA A 177 -11.03 19.51 -3.34
CA ALA A 177 -11.29 19.72 -1.91
C ALA A 177 -9.99 19.88 -1.11
N ARG A 178 -8.96 19.08 -1.39
CA ARG A 178 -7.64 19.20 -0.75
C ARG A 178 -6.97 20.54 -1.05
N ASN A 179 -7.04 20.99 -2.31
CA ASN A 179 -6.45 22.26 -2.73
C ASN A 179 -7.16 23.44 -2.04
N LEU A 180 -8.50 23.45 -2.02
CA LEU A 180 -9.30 24.47 -1.32
C LEU A 180 -8.99 24.51 0.17
N TRP A 181 -8.89 23.35 0.83
CA TRP A 181 -8.49 23.31 2.24
C TRP A 181 -7.09 23.88 2.46
N GLY A 182 -6.15 23.58 1.55
CA GLY A 182 -4.80 24.16 1.58
C GLY A 182 -4.80 25.68 1.41
N GLU A 183 -5.61 26.20 0.49
CA GLU A 183 -5.81 27.64 0.27
C GLU A 183 -6.40 28.32 1.51
N ILE A 184 -7.45 27.76 2.11
CA ILE A 184 -8.05 28.28 3.35
C ILE A 184 -7.02 28.42 4.47
N VAL A 185 -6.16 27.42 4.65
CA VAL A 185 -5.12 27.45 5.68
C VAL A 185 -4.07 28.51 5.37
N ASN A 186 -3.67 28.67 4.10
CA ASN A 186 -2.72 29.71 3.69
C ASN A 186 -3.30 31.12 3.89
N THR A 187 -4.51 31.36 3.39
CA THR A 187 -5.22 32.64 3.57
C THR A 187 -5.44 32.97 5.05
N SER A 188 -5.75 31.97 5.88
CA SER A 188 -5.83 32.14 7.34
C SER A 188 -4.52 32.61 7.97
N ARG A 189 -3.38 32.04 7.54
CA ARG A 189 -2.05 32.49 7.98
C ARG A 189 -1.73 33.90 7.48
N ASP A 190 -2.10 34.22 6.24
CA ASP A 190 -1.91 35.56 5.68
C ASP A 190 -2.74 36.62 6.41
N ILE A 191 -4.01 36.34 6.73
CA ILE A 191 -4.85 37.23 7.56
C ILE A 191 -4.19 37.47 8.92
N THR A 192 -3.67 36.41 9.54
CA THR A 192 -2.98 36.50 10.84
C THR A 192 -1.72 37.35 10.72
N ARG A 193 -0.90 37.13 9.68
CA ARG A 193 0.31 37.89 9.40
C ARG A 193 0.02 39.37 9.17
N VAL A 194 -0.97 39.68 8.33
CA VAL A 194 -1.39 41.06 8.04
C VAL A 194 -1.92 41.73 9.32
N ALA A 195 -2.74 41.04 10.11
CA ALA A 195 -3.24 41.59 11.37
C ALA A 195 -2.11 41.92 12.35
N LEU A 196 -1.10 41.04 12.48
CA LEU A 196 0.05 41.29 13.34
C LEU A 196 0.98 42.39 12.83
N GLN A 197 1.05 42.59 11.51
CA GLN A 197 1.90 43.62 10.90
C GLN A 197 1.28 45.02 10.94
N TRP A 198 -0.04 45.12 10.77
CA TRP A 198 -0.75 46.39 10.69
C TRP A 198 -1.23 46.91 12.05
N LEU A 199 -1.44 46.04 13.04
CA LEU A 199 -1.82 46.49 14.38
C LEU A 199 -0.58 46.76 15.24
N PRO A 200 -0.51 47.90 15.95
CA PRO A 200 0.61 48.22 16.81
C PRO A 200 0.73 47.16 17.92
N GLN A 201 1.91 46.55 18.02
CA GLN A 201 2.30 45.65 19.10
C GLN A 201 3.19 46.38 20.12
N SER A 202 2.83 47.61 20.49
CA SER A 202 3.49 48.31 21.59
C SER A 202 3.02 47.72 22.92
N ALA A 203 3.93 47.56 23.89
CA ALA A 203 3.56 47.11 25.24
C ALA A 203 2.58 48.08 25.93
N GLU A 204 2.56 49.35 25.51
CA GLU A 204 1.71 50.40 26.05
C GLU A 204 0.30 50.42 25.40
N ASP A 205 0.16 49.90 24.18
CA ASP A 205 -1.12 49.88 23.44
C ASP A 205 -1.92 48.60 23.70
N ALA A 206 -2.57 48.54 24.87
CA ALA A 206 -3.44 47.42 25.25
C ALA A 206 -4.57 47.14 24.23
N PHE A 207 -5.08 48.20 23.58
CA PHE A 207 -6.17 48.10 22.61
C PHE A 207 -5.75 47.40 21.30
N GLY A 208 -4.57 47.76 20.75
CA GLY A 208 -4.03 47.14 19.54
C GLY A 208 -3.72 45.65 19.73
N ASN A 209 -3.13 45.31 20.88
CA ASN A 209 -2.85 43.92 21.26
C ASN A 209 -4.14 43.09 21.42
N ALA A 210 -5.19 43.66 22.03
CA ALA A 210 -6.47 42.98 22.18
C ALA A 210 -7.16 42.71 20.82
N GLN A 211 -7.08 43.66 19.88
CA GLN A 211 -7.65 43.49 18.54
C GLN A 211 -6.90 42.43 17.72
N ALA A 212 -5.57 42.44 17.74
CA ALA A 212 -4.76 41.44 17.04
C ALA A 212 -5.05 40.03 17.57
N ALA A 213 -5.15 39.88 18.90
CA ALA A 213 -5.53 38.63 19.55
C ALA A 213 -6.96 38.18 19.16
N LYS A 214 -7.91 39.10 19.03
CA LYS A 214 -9.28 38.80 18.60
C LYS A 214 -9.32 38.24 17.17
N VAL A 215 -8.60 38.87 16.23
CA VAL A 215 -8.50 38.37 14.84
C VAL A 215 -7.92 36.97 14.80
N CYS A 216 -6.80 36.73 15.50
CA CYS A 216 -6.17 35.40 15.58
C CYS A 216 -7.14 34.33 16.13
N ARG A 217 -7.91 34.66 17.16
CA ARG A 217 -8.93 33.75 17.74
C ARG A 217 -10.05 33.46 16.75
N MET A 218 -10.54 34.47 16.02
CA MET A 218 -11.60 34.29 15.02
C MET A 218 -11.13 33.44 13.83
N THR A 219 -9.90 33.67 13.33
CA THR A 219 -9.32 32.87 12.24
C THR A 219 -9.17 31.40 12.64
N LYS A 220 -8.75 31.12 13.88
CA LYS A 220 -8.73 29.77 14.43
C LYS A 220 -10.14 29.17 14.54
N ALA A 221 -11.08 29.94 15.09
CA ALA A 221 -12.46 29.51 15.26
C ALA A 221 -13.11 29.12 13.92
N PHE A 222 -12.88 29.91 12.86
CA PHE A 222 -13.39 29.64 11.51
C PHE A 222 -12.99 28.24 11.00
N SER A 223 -11.72 27.85 11.13
CA SER A 223 -11.25 26.53 10.67
C SER A 223 -11.92 25.38 11.42
N ILE A 224 -12.13 25.58 12.73
CA ILE A 224 -12.83 24.61 13.58
C ILE A 224 -14.29 24.53 13.14
N THR A 225 -15.02 25.64 13.14
CA THR A 225 -16.43 25.68 12.75
C THR A 225 -16.67 25.17 11.33
N LEU A 226 -15.76 25.44 10.40
CA LEU A 226 -15.83 24.92 9.04
C LEU A 226 -15.73 23.39 9.02
N LYS A 227 -14.82 22.80 9.80
CA LYS A 227 -14.75 21.34 9.96
C LYS A 227 -16.08 20.80 10.48
N TYR A 228 -16.61 21.39 11.56
CA TYR A 228 -17.91 21.02 12.14
C TYR A 228 -19.07 21.16 11.15
N HIS A 229 -19.03 22.15 10.27
CA HIS A 229 -20.07 22.34 9.25
C HIS A 229 -19.99 21.30 8.13
N LEU A 230 -18.79 20.86 7.77
CA LEU A 230 -18.56 19.85 6.71
C LEU A 230 -18.75 18.41 7.21
N THR A 231 -18.54 18.14 8.50
CA THR A 231 -18.70 16.81 9.10
C THR A 231 -19.99 16.72 9.91
N ILE A 232 -20.85 15.74 9.61
CA ILE A 232 -22.12 15.50 10.30
C ILE A 232 -21.94 15.31 11.83
N ASP A 233 -20.77 14.83 12.28
CA ASP A 233 -20.56 14.46 13.69
C ASP A 233 -19.84 15.49 14.56
N GLY A 234 -19.19 16.49 13.98
CA GLY A 234 -18.47 17.46 14.80
C GLY A 234 -17.48 16.83 15.82
N GLY A 235 -16.49 16.07 15.35
CA GLY A 235 -15.39 15.58 16.20
C GLY A 235 -15.32 14.07 16.35
#